data_AF-A0AA96LHE9-F1
#
_entry.id   AF-A0AA96LHE9-F1
#
_cell.length_a   1.000
_cell.length_b   1.000
_cell.length_c   1.000
_cell.angle_alpha   90.00
_cell.angle_beta   90.00
_cell.angle_gamma   90.00
#
_symmetry.space_group_name_H-M   'P 1'
#
loop_
_entity.id
_entity.type
_entity.pdbx_description
1 polymer ?
#
loop_
_entity_poly.entity_id
_entity_poly.type
_entity_poly.pdbx_seq_one_letter_code
_entity_poly.pdbx_strand_id
1 'polypeptide(L)' 'MERKPISSFVSSSKPSALSSSERLVYDCLQAENEELDKTDINQIAKAVGMSAMQVRAAMFLLLHKGLIKSEEVIEEA' A
#
# COMPACT_ATOMS: atom_id res chain seq x y z
N MET A 1 26.53 -40.17 -9.76
CA MET A 1 25.88 -39.06 -10.48
C MET A 1 25.05 -38.28 -9.48
N GLU A 2 25.41 -37.01 -9.28
CA GLU A 2 24.92 -36.14 -8.21
C GLU A 2 23.45 -35.74 -8.44
N ARG A 3 22.68 -35.64 -7.35
CA ARG A 3 21.25 -35.29 -7.34
C ARG A 3 21.08 -33.79 -7.61
N LYS A 4 20.15 -33.40 -8.49
CA LYS A 4 19.58 -32.05 -8.52
C LYS A 4 18.19 -32.10 -7.88
N PRO A 5 17.93 -31.44 -6.74
CA PRO A 5 16.56 -31.16 -6.34
C PRO A 5 16.00 -30.10 -7.31
N ILE A 6 14.89 -30.44 -7.94
CA ILE A 6 14.08 -29.48 -8.70
C ILE A 6 13.51 -28.55 -7.64
N SER A 7 14.15 -27.39 -7.48
CA SER A 7 13.72 -26.35 -6.56
C SER A 7 12.28 -25.96 -6.86
N SER A 8 11.42 -26.34 -5.92
CA SER A 8 10.02 -25.96 -5.85
C SER A 8 9.89 -24.44 -5.81
N PHE A 9 9.43 -23.82 -6.90
CA PHE A 9 8.77 -22.53 -6.82
C PHE A 9 7.28 -22.77 -7.01
N VAL A 10 6.66 -23.32 -5.97
CA VAL A 10 5.22 -23.24 -5.82
C VAL A 10 4.95 -21.76 -5.59
N SER A 11 4.55 -21.05 -6.65
CA SER A 11 3.90 -19.74 -6.54
C SER A 11 2.63 -19.95 -5.72
N SER A 12 2.77 -19.82 -4.41
CA SER A 12 1.66 -19.73 -3.49
C SER A 12 0.99 -18.39 -3.75
N SER A 13 0.13 -18.35 -4.75
CA SER A 13 -0.88 -17.31 -4.95
C SER A 13 -1.85 -17.38 -3.77
N LYS A 14 -1.43 -16.85 -2.61
CA LYS A 14 -2.36 -16.49 -1.54
C LYS A 14 -3.00 -15.16 -1.93
N PRO A 15 -4.34 -15.04 -1.86
CA PRO A 15 -4.99 -13.79 -2.16
C PRO A 15 -4.63 -12.77 -1.07
N SER A 16 -4.37 -11.53 -1.49
CA SER A 16 -4.21 -10.33 -0.63
C SER A 16 -2.87 -10.13 0.08
N ALA A 17 -1.74 -10.46 -0.55
CA ALA A 17 -0.45 -9.93 -0.07
C ALA A 17 -0.32 -8.47 -0.53
N LEU A 18 -0.30 -7.53 0.42
CA LEU A 18 0.10 -6.15 0.13
C LEU A 18 1.49 -6.17 -0.52
N SER A 19 1.64 -5.46 -1.62
CA SER A 19 2.95 -5.15 -2.20
C SER A 19 3.78 -4.39 -1.17
N SER A 20 5.11 -4.56 -1.21
CA SER A 20 6.03 -3.85 -0.33
C SER A 20 5.77 -2.34 -0.32
N SER A 21 5.45 -1.76 -1.47
CA SER A 21 5.08 -0.34 -1.61
C SER A 21 3.78 0.01 -0.92
N GLU A 22 2.74 -0.83 -1.06
CA GLU A 22 1.44 -0.61 -0.41
C GLU A 22 1.59 -0.71 1.10
N ARG A 23 2.42 -1.63 1.59
CA ARG A 23 2.65 -1.80 3.02
C ARG A 23 3.37 -0.60 3.63
N LEU A 24 4.41 -0.09 2.97
CA LEU A 24 5.12 1.09 3.45
C LEU A 24 4.21 2.33 3.50
N VAL A 25 3.39 2.53 2.47
CA VAL A 25 2.42 3.63 2.44
C VAL A 25 1.35 3.44 3.53
N TYR A 26 0.86 2.23 3.72
CA TYR A 26 -0.11 1.91 4.78
C TYR A 26 0.45 2.13 6.18
N ASP A 27 1.67 1.67 6.44
CA ASP A 27 2.35 1.84 7.73
C ASP A 27 2.62 3.33 8.01
N CYS A 28 2.96 4.11 6.98
CA CYS A 28 3.14 5.56 7.08
C CYS A 28 1.83 6.27 7.46
N LEU A 29 0.73 5.93 6.77
CA LEU A 29 -0.60 6.49 7.05
C LEU A 29 -1.09 6.13 8.46
N GLN A 30 -0.83 4.90 8.92
CA GLN A 30 -1.15 4.46 10.27
C GLN A 30 -0.34 5.21 11.34
N ALA A 31 0.94 5.49 11.07
CA ALA A 31 1.80 6.22 12.00
C ALA A 31 1.36 7.68 12.17
N GLU A 32 0.91 8.32 11.10
CA GLU A 32 0.41 9.70 11.13
C GLU A 32 -1.00 9.82 11.72
N ASN A 33 -1.73 8.70 11.93
CA ASN A 33 -3.13 8.68 12.38
C ASN A 33 -4.03 9.61 11.54
N GLU A 34 -3.63 9.90 10.30
CA GLU A 34 -4.18 10.99 9.53
C GLU A 34 -5.15 10.49 8.47
N GLU A 35 -6.33 11.10 8.45
CA GLU A 35 -7.29 10.99 7.36
C GLU A 35 -6.62 11.36 6.03
N LEU A 36 -6.88 10.56 4.99
CA LEU A 36 -6.27 10.70 3.66
C LEU A 36 -6.43 12.10 3.05
N ASP A 37 -7.41 12.89 3.50
CA ASP A 37 -7.68 14.25 3.01
C ASP A 37 -6.68 15.30 3.51
N LYS A 38 -6.00 15.05 4.64
CA LYS A 38 -5.00 15.97 5.19
C LYS A 38 -3.57 15.57 4.85
N THR A 39 -3.35 14.31 4.47
CA THR A 39 -2.00 13.81 4.23
C THR A 39 -1.45 14.30 2.90
N ASP A 40 -0.39 15.10 2.94
CA ASP A 40 0.30 15.56 1.74
C ASP A 40 1.05 14.39 1.11
N ILE A 41 0.60 13.97 -0.09
CA ILE A 41 1.21 12.90 -0.88
C ILE A 41 2.72 13.11 -1.06
N ASN A 42 3.19 14.35 -1.14
CA ASN A 42 4.61 14.65 -1.28
C ASN A 42 5.40 14.37 0.00
N GLN A 43 4.77 14.51 1.17
CA GLN A 43 5.39 14.17 2.45
C GLN A 43 5.50 12.65 2.61
N ILE A 44 4.43 11.90 2.30
CA ILE A 44 4.47 10.42 2.27
C ILE A 44 5.52 9.94 1.26
N ALA A 45 5.57 10.53 0.07
CA ALA A 45 6.56 10.22 -0.96
C ALA A 45 7.99 10.41 -0.42
N LYS A 46 8.24 11.48 0.32
CA LYS A 46 9.54 11.74 0.95
C LYS A 46 9.84 10.77 2.10
N ALA A 47 8.85 10.45 2.93
CA ALA A 47 9.00 9.54 4.07
C ALA A 47 9.27 8.10 3.64
N VAL A 48 8.56 7.63 2.62
CA VAL A 48 8.69 6.27 2.07
C VAL A 48 9.81 6.18 1.02
N GLY A 49 10.34 7.31 0.53
CA GLY A 49 11.38 7.36 -0.49
C GLY A 49 10.89 6.94 -1.88
N MET A 50 9.63 7.25 -2.20
CA MET A 50 8.97 6.88 -3.45
C MET A 50 8.54 8.12 -4.23
N SER A 51 8.21 7.96 -5.51
CA SER A 51 7.60 9.05 -6.27
C SER A 51 6.14 9.26 -5.85
N ALA A 52 5.65 10.52 -5.93
CA ALA A 52 4.26 10.85 -5.66
C ALA A 52 3.27 10.02 -6.51
N MET A 53 3.66 9.67 -7.75
CA MET A 53 2.86 8.79 -8.63
C MET A 53 2.73 7.37 -8.07
N GLN A 54 3.81 6.80 -7.54
CA GLN A 54 3.77 5.47 -6.92
C GLN A 54 2.99 5.47 -5.62
N VAL A 55 3.10 6.53 -4.82
CA VAL A 55 2.30 6.69 -3.59
C VAL A 55 0.81 6.77 -3.93
N ARG A 56 0.42 7.58 -4.92
CA ARG A 56 -0.98 7.64 -5.40
C ARG A 56 -1.49 6.28 -5.86
N ALA A 57 -0.70 5.55 -6.64
CA ALA A 57 -1.07 4.22 -7.08
C ALA A 57 -1.25 3.24 -5.91
N ALA A 58 -0.35 3.27 -4.93
CA ALA A 58 -0.44 2.45 -3.73
C ALA A 58 -1.67 2.82 -2.87
N MET A 59 -1.93 4.11 -2.64
CA MET A 59 -3.12 4.57 -1.92
C MET A 59 -4.41 4.14 -2.64
N PHE A 60 -4.47 4.30 -3.97
CA PHE A 60 -5.63 3.85 -4.75
C PHE A 60 -5.89 2.34 -4.58
N LEU A 61 -4.84 1.52 -4.61
CA LEU A 61 -4.97 0.08 -4.41
C LEU A 61 -5.36 -0.28 -2.96
N LEU A 62 -4.83 0.44 -1.97
CA LEU A 62 -5.21 0.28 -0.56
C LEU A 62 -6.69 0.65 -0.33
N LEU A 63 -7.18 1.68 -1.01
CA LEU A 63 -8.57 2.12 -0.95
C LEU A 63 -9.51 1.09 -1.59
N HIS A 64 -9.14 0.58 -2.78
CA HIS A 64 -9.87 -0.50 -3.44
C HIS A 64 -9.87 -1.81 -2.63
N LYS A 65 -8.84 -2.03 -1.79
CA LYS A 65 -8.77 -3.15 -0.85
C LYS A 65 -9.56 -2.90 0.45
N GLY A 66 -10.11 -1.70 0.64
CA GLY A 66 -10.85 -1.30 1.85
C GLY A 66 -9.97 -1.19 3.10
N LEU A 67 -8.65 -1.05 2.93
CA LEU A 67 -7.70 -0.95 4.04
C LEU A 67 -7.55 0.48 4.55
N ILE A 68 -7.78 1.45 3.67
CA ILE A 68 -7.85 2.87 3.99
C ILE A 68 -9.20 3.40 3.52
N LYS A 69 -9.75 4.38 4.23
CA LYS A 69 -10.98 5.07 3.85
C LYS A 69 -10.63 6.49 3.48
N SER A 70 -11.06 6.94 2.31
CA SER A 70 -11.18 8.39 2.06
C SER A 70 -12.41 8.83 2.81
N GLU A 71 -12.30 9.89 3.62
CA GLU A 71 -13.46 10.49 4.21
C GLU A 71 -14.18 11.23 3.07
N GLU A 72 -15.14 10.57 2.41
CA GLU A 72 -16.13 11.32 1.67
C GLU A 72 -16.82 12.21 2.71
N VAL A 73 -16.50 13.51 2.68
CA VAL A 73 -17.21 14.56 3.40
C VAL A 73 -18.69 14.38 3.08
N ILE A 74 -19.43 13.76 3.99
CA ILE A 74 -20.88 13.78 3.93
C ILE A 74 -21.25 15.20 4.34
N GLU A 75 -21.32 16.12 3.37
CA GLU A 75 -22.10 17.35 3.53
C GLU A 75 -23.56 16.91 3.70
N GLU A 76 -23.97 16.74 4.95
CA GLU A 76 -25.38 16.74 5.33
C GLU A 76 -25.87 18.19 5.23
N ALA A 77 -26.63 18.48 4.17
CA ALA A 77 -27.32 19.76 3.94
C ALA A 77 -28.84 19.59 4.08
#